data_AF-A0A498M818-F1
#
_entry.id   AF-A0A498M818-F1
#
_cell.length_a   1.000
_cell.length_b   1.000
_cell.length_c   1.000
_cell.angle_alpha   90.00
_cell.angle_beta   90.00
_cell.angle_gamma   90.00
#
_symmetry.space_group_name_H-M   'P 1'
#
loop_
_entity.id
_entity.type
_entity.pdbx_description
1 polymer ?
#
loop_
_entity_poly.entity_id
_entity_poly.type
_entity_poly.pdbx_seq_one_letter_code
_entity_poly.pdbx_strand_id
1 'polypeptide(L)'
;MVKENLNSINLLKEALEVVHSEIFDIQKENEDLKSKNEANLKRISELDDRLNNQDRYCRRWNLRLEGLTECAEDNVKARVMEICKEVVVEEDCNFVASNVDIAH
;
A
#
# COMPACT_ATOMS: atom_id res chain seq x y z
N MET A 1 35.71 -56.27 8.30
CA MET A 1 34.25 -56.35 8.52
C MET A 1 33.77 -55.66 9.81
N VAL A 2 33.92 -56.22 11.03
CA VAL A 2 33.30 -55.60 12.23
C VAL A 2 33.84 -54.20 12.54
N LYS A 3 35.15 -53.96 12.41
CA LYS A 3 35.76 -52.64 12.59
C LYS A 3 35.33 -51.61 11.52
N GLU A 4 35.19 -52.03 10.27
CA GLU A 4 34.77 -51.15 9.17
C GLU A 4 33.30 -50.75 9.33
N ASN A 5 32.45 -51.69 9.76
CA ASN A 5 31.06 -51.41 10.08
C ASN A 5 30.96 -50.42 11.25
N LEU A 6 31.77 -50.59 12.31
CA LEU A 6 31.80 -49.65 13.44
C LEU A 6 32.21 -48.24 12.99
N ASN A 7 33.25 -48.12 12.17
CA ASN A 7 33.69 -46.82 11.63
C ASN A 7 32.59 -46.18 10.77
N SER A 8 31.92 -46.96 9.92
CA SER A 8 30.84 -46.46 9.08
C SER A 8 29.64 -45.97 9.91
N ILE A 9 29.30 -46.68 10.99
CA ILE A 9 28.24 -46.28 11.93
C ILE A 9 28.60 -44.97 12.63
N ASN A 10 29.86 -44.80 13.06
CA ASN A 10 30.31 -43.57 13.71
C ASN A 10 30.25 -42.37 12.75
N LEU A 11 30.70 -42.53 11.51
CA LEU A 11 30.61 -41.48 10.50
C LEU A 11 29.15 -41.09 10.19
N LEU A 12 28.25 -42.08 10.11
CA LEU A 12 26.82 -41.82 9.94
C LEU A 12 26.22 -41.08 11.13
N LYS A 13 26.65 -41.41 12.36
CA LYS A 13 26.22 -40.72 13.57
C LYS A 13 26.67 -39.25 13.57
N GLU A 14 27.93 -38.99 13.26
CA GLU A 14 28.47 -37.62 13.17
C GLU A 14 27.74 -36.80 12.11
N ALA A 15 27.52 -37.38 10.92
CA ALA A 15 26.76 -36.72 9.86
C ALA A 15 25.31 -36.43 10.29
N LEU A 16 24.66 -37.36 11.00
CA LEU A 16 23.31 -37.17 11.51
C LEU A 16 23.23 -36.07 12.56
N GLU A 17 24.23 -35.96 13.44
CA GLU A 17 24.31 -34.88 14.44
C GLU A 17 24.45 -33.50 13.78
N VAL A 18 25.29 -33.39 12.74
CA VAL A 18 25.42 -32.14 11.95
C VAL A 18 24.10 -31.78 11.27
N VAL A 19 23.49 -32.72 10.55
CA VAL A 19 22.22 -32.48 9.86
C VAL A 19 21.12 -32.10 10.86
N HIS A 20 21.08 -32.73 12.03
CA HIS A 20 20.11 -32.37 13.06
C HIS A 20 20.31 -30.94 13.57
N SER A 21 21.56 -30.50 13.75
CA SER A 21 21.87 -29.12 14.13
C SER A 21 21.42 -28.13 13.06
N GLU A 22 21.73 -28.40 11.79
CA GLU A 22 21.34 -27.54 10.67
C GLU A 22 19.81 -27.43 10.53
N ILE A 23 19.08 -28.53 10.71
CA ILE A 23 17.62 -28.53 10.70
C ILE A 23 17.08 -27.63 11.82
N PHE A 24 17.67 -27.70 13.02
CA PHE A 24 17.25 -26.87 14.14
C PHE A 24 17.49 -25.38 13.88
N ASP A 25 18.65 -25.03 13.29
CA ASP A 25 18.97 -23.65 12.92
C ASP A 25 18.00 -23.11 11.85
N ILE A 26 17.71 -23.91 10.82
CA ILE A 26 16.72 -23.56 9.77
C ILE A 26 15.32 -23.38 10.36
N GLN A 27 14.91 -24.21 11.33
CA GLN A 27 13.63 -24.06 12.00
C GLN A 27 13.55 -22.72 12.74
N LYS A 28 14.60 -22.37 13.48
CA LYS A 28 14.69 -21.11 14.21
C LYS A 28 14.67 -19.90 13.28
N GLU A 29 15.40 -19.96 12.17
CA GLU A 29 15.39 -18.89 11.17
C GLU A 29 14.00 -18.74 10.52
N ASN A 30 13.33 -19.85 10.22
CA ASN A 30 11.97 -19.83 9.69
C ASN A 30 10.96 -19.18 10.65
N GLU A 31 11.08 -19.44 11.95
CA GLU A 31 10.23 -18.81 12.95
C GLU A 31 10.47 -17.29 13.05
N ASP A 32 11.74 -16.87 13.05
CA ASP A 32 12.10 -15.45 13.04
C ASP A 32 11.60 -14.74 11.77
N LEU A 33 11.76 -15.37 10.59
CA LEU A 33 11.25 -14.85 9.33
C LEU A 33 9.73 -14.73 9.32
N LYS A 34 9.01 -15.72 9.86
CA LYS A 34 7.54 -15.65 9.99
C LYS A 34 7.12 -14.47 10.85
N SER A 35 7.75 -14.30 12.02
CA SER A 35 7.44 -13.18 12.92
C SER A 35 7.72 -11.82 12.27
N LYS A 36 8.85 -11.67 11.58
CA LYS A 36 9.18 -10.46 10.81
C LYS A 36 8.17 -10.20 9.70
N ASN A 37 7.72 -11.24 9.01
CA ASN A 37 6.75 -11.11 7.94
C ASN A 37 5.39 -10.63 8.47
N GLU A 38 4.90 -11.20 9.58
CA GLU A 38 3.66 -10.75 10.22
C GLU A 38 3.75 -9.29 10.67
N ALA A 39 4.87 -8.87 11.26
CA ALA A 39 5.09 -7.49 11.65
C ALA A 39 5.09 -6.55 10.43
N ASN A 40 5.72 -6.96 9.33
CA ASN A 40 5.74 -6.19 8.08
C ASN A 40 4.35 -6.08 7.45
N LEU A 41 3.57 -7.17 7.41
CA LEU A 41 2.20 -7.14 6.90
C LEU A 41 1.32 -6.17 7.69
N LYS A 42 1.43 -6.20 9.03
CA LYS A 42 0.71 -5.24 9.88
C LYS A 42 1.12 -3.79 9.57
N ARG A 43 2.43 -3.53 9.44
CA ARG A 43 2.94 -2.19 9.11
C ARG A 43 2.48 -1.71 7.73
N ILE A 44 2.42 -2.59 6.74
CA ILE A 44 1.91 -2.29 5.41
C ILE A 44 0.44 -1.89 5.50
N SER A 45 -0.38 -2.67 6.21
CA SER A 45 -1.80 -2.34 6.42
C SER A 45 -1.99 -0.98 7.07
N GLU A 46 -1.23 -0.68 8.13
CA GLU A 46 -1.30 0.62 8.82
C GLU A 46 -0.88 1.79 7.91
N LEU A 47 0.11 1.58 7.05
CA LEU A 47 0.55 2.60 6.10
C LEU A 47 -0.48 2.82 4.99
N ASP A 48 -1.15 1.76 4.52
CA ASP A 48 -2.19 1.86 3.51
C ASP A 48 -3.40 2.65 4.04
N ASP A 49 -3.84 2.37 5.28
CA ASP A 49 -4.89 3.13 5.94
C ASP A 49 -4.52 4.62 6.09
N ARG A 50 -3.27 4.91 6.45
CA ARG A 50 -2.78 6.28 6.55
C ARG A 50 -2.76 6.99 5.20
N LEU A 51 -2.32 6.30 4.15
CA LEU A 51 -2.27 6.84 2.79
C LEU A 51 -3.68 7.12 2.28
N ASN A 52 -4.62 6.19 2.47
CA ASN A 52 -6.03 6.38 2.12
C ASN A 52 -6.65 7.57 2.85
N ASN A 53 -6.38 7.72 4.15
CA ASN A 53 -6.83 8.87 4.92
C ASN A 53 -6.23 10.18 4.41
N GLN A 54 -4.95 10.18 4.07
CA GLN A 54 -4.28 11.35 3.52
C GLN A 54 -4.84 11.72 2.14
N ASP A 55 -5.04 10.76 1.24
CA ASP A 55 -5.63 11.01 -0.08
C ASP A 55 -7.06 11.54 0.06
N ARG A 56 -7.87 10.95 0.95
CA ARG A 56 -9.21 11.44 1.26
C ARG A 56 -9.18 12.86 1.82
N TYR A 57 -8.23 13.19 2.68
CA TYR A 57 -8.09 14.53 3.24
C TYR A 57 -7.69 15.54 2.16
N CYS A 58 -6.70 15.23 1.33
CA CYS A 58 -6.26 16.07 0.23
C CYS A 58 -7.36 16.30 -0.81
N ARG A 59 -8.19 15.29 -1.08
CA ARG A 59 -9.29 15.37 -2.05
C ARG A 59 -10.62 15.76 -1.42
N ARG A 60 -10.66 16.10 -0.13
CA ARG A 60 -11.90 16.31 0.62
C ARG A 60 -12.84 17.35 -0.01
N TRP A 61 -12.26 18.37 -0.62
CA TRP A 61 -12.98 19.47 -1.24
C TRP A 61 -13.02 19.38 -2.77
N ASN A 62 -12.50 18.29 -3.35
CA ASN A 62 -12.55 18.09 -4.78
C ASN A 62 -13.98 17.71 -5.19
N LEU A 63 -14.50 18.41 -6.19
CA LEU A 63 -15.74 18.07 -6.85
C LEU A 63 -15.41 17.41 -8.19
N ARG A 64 -16.02 16.26 -8.48
CA ARG A 64 -15.93 15.62 -9.79
C ARG A 64 -17.18 15.95 -10.59
N LEU A 65 -16.99 16.50 -11.80
CA LEU A 65 -18.06 16.78 -12.75
C LEU A 65 -17.99 15.75 -13.88
N GLU A 66 -19.08 15.04 -14.13
CA GLU A 66 -19.17 13.98 -15.14
C GLU A 66 -20.25 14.32 -16.17
N GLY A 67 -20.10 13.80 -17.40
CA GLY A 67 -21.06 14.03 -18.48
C GLY A 67 -20.94 15.38 -19.20
N LEU A 68 -19.81 16.07 -19.04
CA LEU A 68 -19.51 17.28 -19.80
C LEU A 68 -19.00 16.93 -21.19
N THR A 69 -19.57 17.56 -22.22
CA THR A 69 -19.06 17.46 -23.60
C THR A 69 -17.66 18.05 -23.69
N GLU A 70 -16.68 17.27 -24.16
CA GLU A 70 -15.31 17.75 -24.37
C GLU A 70 -15.23 18.72 -25.56
N CYS A 71 -14.54 19.85 -25.35
CA CYS A 71 -14.23 20.83 -26.39
C CYS A 71 -12.72 21.07 -26.41
N ALA A 72 -12.11 21.05 -27.59
CA ALA A 72 -10.64 21.11 -27.74
C ALA A 72 -10.01 22.44 -27.32
N GLU A 73 -10.79 23.54 -27.27
CA GLU A 73 -10.34 24.89 -26.91
C GLU A 73 -10.92 25.36 -25.57
N ASP A 74 -11.44 24.46 -24.74
CA ASP A 74 -12.15 24.85 -23.52
C ASP A 74 -11.24 25.41 -22.44
N ASN A 75 -11.62 26.57 -21.92
CA ASN A 75 -11.15 27.03 -20.62
C ASN A 75 -11.92 26.27 -19.53
N VAL A 76 -11.39 25.10 -19.15
CA VAL A 76 -11.99 24.20 -18.15
C VAL A 76 -12.35 24.96 -16.86
N LYS A 77 -11.46 25.82 -16.36
CA LYS A 77 -11.71 26.59 -15.15
C LYS A 77 -12.89 27.55 -15.30
N ALA A 78 -13.01 28.25 -16.41
CA ALA A 78 -14.15 29.14 -16.68
C ALA A 78 -15.47 28.37 -16.71
N ARG A 79 -15.49 27.23 -17.41
CA ARG A 79 -16.68 26.38 -17.53
C ARG A 79 -17.10 25.77 -16.18
N VAL A 80 -16.15 25.33 -15.36
CA VAL A 80 -16.43 24.86 -13.99
C VAL A 80 -17.00 25.98 -13.13
N MET A 81 -16.44 27.20 -13.20
CA MET A 81 -16.98 28.35 -12.45
C MET A 81 -18.41 28.69 -12.86
N GLU A 82 -18.72 28.64 -14.15
CA GLU A 82 -20.09 28.85 -14.66
C GLU A 82 -21.05 27.79 -14.13
N ILE A 83 -20.68 26.51 -14.23
CA ILE A 83 -21.50 25.41 -13.69
C ILE A 83 -21.73 25.58 -12.19
N CYS A 84 -20.70 25.94 -11.42
CA CYS A 84 -20.85 26.16 -9.98
C CYS A 84 -21.76 27.34 -9.64
N LYS A 85 -21.77 28.42 -10.44
CA LYS A 85 -22.67 29.57 -10.25
C LYS A 85 -24.14 29.20 -10.47
N GLU A 86 -24.43 28.40 -11.49
CA GLU A 86 -25.81 27.98 -11.82
C GLU A 86 -26.47 27.11 -10.74
N VAL A 87 -25.67 26.46 -9.88
CA VAL A 87 -26.17 25.51 -8.86
C VAL A 87 -26.41 26.18 -7.51
N VAL A 88 -25.92 27.41 -7.30
CA VAL A 88 -26.04 28.12 -6.03
C VAL A 88 -27.02 29.29 -6.11
N VAL A 89 -27.43 29.79 -4.95
CA VAL A 89 -28.26 31.00 -4.88
C VAL A 89 -27.46 32.21 -5.35
N GLU A 90 -28.15 33.19 -5.95
CA GLU A 90 -27.55 34.33 -6.65
C GLU A 90 -26.55 35.13 -5.78
N GLU A 91 -26.82 35.19 -4.48
CA GLU A 91 -26.02 35.87 -3.46
C GLU A 91 -24.62 35.23 -3.29
N ASP A 92 -24.50 33.93 -3.54
CA ASP A 92 -23.27 33.13 -3.34
C ASP A 92 -22.48 32.90 -4.64
N CYS A 93 -23.03 33.27 -5.81
CA CYS A 93 -22.42 33.03 -7.13
C CYS A 93 -20.96 33.53 -7.23
N ASN A 94 -20.71 34.75 -6.75
CA ASN A 94 -19.36 35.34 -6.79
C ASN A 94 -18.42 34.72 -5.76
N PHE A 95 -18.95 34.35 -4.59
CA PHE A 95 -18.17 33.68 -3.56
C PHE A 95 -17.66 32.33 -4.06
N VAL A 96 -18.55 31.48 -4.60
CA VAL A 96 -18.17 30.13 -5.06
C VAL A 96 -17.18 30.20 -6.21
N ALA A 97 -17.41 31.05 -7.21
CA ALA A 97 -16.50 31.18 -8.34
C ALA A 97 -15.09 31.64 -7.92
N SER A 98 -14.98 32.48 -6.91
CA SER A 98 -13.69 32.97 -6.40
C SER A 98 -12.90 31.94 -5.58
N ASN A 99 -13.56 30.89 -5.09
CA ASN A 99 -12.96 29.83 -4.27
C ASN A 99 -12.61 28.56 -5.08
N VAL A 100 -12.76 28.59 -6.41
CA VAL A 100 -12.27 27.52 -7.28
C VAL A 100 -10.77 27.71 -7.50
N ASP A 101 -9.95 26.98 -6.74
CA ASP A 101 -8.49 27.07 -6.82
C ASP A 101 -7.96 26.50 -8.14
N ILE A 102 -8.23 25.21 -8.38
CA ILE A 102 -7.72 24.42 -9.51
C ILE A 102 -8.89 23.68 -10.17
N ALA A 103 -8.93 23.69 -11.50
CA ALA A 103 -9.83 22.90 -12.31
C ALA A 103 -9.02 22.27 -13.45
N HIS A 104 -9.29 21.00 -13.75
CA HIS A 104 -8.61 20.20 -14.75
C HIS A 104 -9.62 19.33 -15.49
#